data_AF-A0AAV1M813-F1
#
_entry.id   AF-A0AAV1M813-F1
#
_cell.length_a   1.000
_cell.length_b   1.000
_cell.length_c   1.000
_cell.angle_alpha   90.00
_cell.angle_beta   90.00
_cell.angle_gamma   90.00
#
_symmetry.space_group_name_H-M   'P 1'
#
loop_
_entity.id
_entity.type
_entity.pdbx_description
1 polymer ?
#
loop_
_entity_poly.entity_id
_entity_poly.type
_entity_poly.pdbx_seq_one_letter_code
_entity_poly.pdbx_strand_id
1 'polypeptide(L)'
;MKTRKQVSLNQLNELLEFMKCHPDLARGLTRGRRGKLHSVKSWNSCAKKLNALEDGTTKDAKGWSKYWCDWKYRVRRRALELSVANENNRKPPDGMIPLSRLEEGVLSVIGDNAIDGVVIKTDPLANDQEEEDTDFNMSNGNTATFTDDIGKNIFQF
;
A
#
# COMPACT_ATOMS: atom_id res chain seq x y z
N MET A 1 22.16 -4.17 -10.73
CA MET A 1 20.95 -4.42 -9.89
C MET A 1 20.75 -3.23 -8.96
N LYS A 2 19.65 -2.48 -9.07
CA LYS A 2 19.34 -1.40 -8.12
C LYS A 2 18.76 -2.04 -6.85
N THR A 3 19.50 -2.03 -5.75
CA THR A 3 18.98 -2.47 -4.45
C THR A 3 17.86 -1.51 -4.02
N ARG A 4 16.63 -2.01 -3.87
CA ARG A 4 15.53 -1.19 -3.33
C ARG A 4 15.87 -0.86 -1.88
N LYS A 5 16.09 0.42 -1.58
CA LYS A 5 16.25 0.87 -0.19
C LYS A 5 14.96 0.58 0.60
N GLN A 6 15.12 0.04 1.80
CA GLN A 6 14.03 -0.20 2.73
C GLN A 6 13.52 1.12 3.34
N VAL A 7 12.28 1.13 3.83
CA VAL A 7 11.76 2.26 4.60
C VAL A 7 12.52 2.32 5.92
N SER A 8 13.08 3.48 6.26
CA SER A 8 13.85 3.65 7.49
C SER A 8 12.95 3.83 8.72
N LEU A 9 13.54 3.74 9.91
CA LEU A 9 12.83 3.99 11.15
C LEU A 9 12.35 5.46 11.26
N ASN A 10 13.16 6.42 10.80
CA ASN A 10 12.76 7.83 10.81
C ASN A 10 11.56 8.06 9.88
N GLN A 11 11.57 7.46 8.69
CA GLN A 11 10.43 7.51 7.78
C GLN A 11 9.17 6.85 8.38
N LEU A 12 9.31 5.75 9.12
CA LEU A 12 8.18 5.13 9.82
C LEU A 12 7.60 6.02 10.93
N ASN A 13 8.44 6.63 11.76
CA ASN A 13 8.02 7.56 12.80
C ASN A 13 7.30 8.76 12.18
N GLU A 14 7.90 9.38 11.16
CA GLU A 14 7.33 10.54 10.49
C GLU A 14 6.03 10.22 9.77
N LEU A 15 5.92 9.03 9.15
CA LEU A 15 4.68 8.54 8.55
C LEU A 15 3.59 8.39 9.60
N LEU A 16 3.91 7.81 10.75
CA LEU A 16 2.96 7.62 11.84
C LEU A 16 2.48 8.96 12.41
N GLU A 17 3.39 9.90 12.68
CA GLU A 17 3.04 11.25 13.14
C GLU A 17 2.16 11.99 12.12
N PHE A 18 2.47 11.87 10.83
CA PHE A 18 1.61 12.42 9.79
C PHE A 18 0.19 11.83 9.83
N MET A 19 0.05 10.53 10.07
CA MET A 19 -1.26 9.87 10.14
C MET A 19 -2.05 10.24 11.41
N LYS A 20 -1.38 10.46 12.53
CA LYS A 20 -2.01 10.98 13.76
C LYS A 20 -2.66 12.35 13.52
N CYS A 21 -2.00 13.21 12.75
CA CYS A 21 -2.53 14.53 12.38
C CYS A 21 -3.65 14.48 11.32
N HIS A 22 -3.79 13.36 10.59
CA HIS A 22 -4.76 13.19 9.50
C HIS A 22 -5.57 11.88 9.66
N PRO A 23 -6.41 11.77 10.72
CA PRO A 23 -7.12 10.52 11.03
C PRO A 23 -8.11 10.08 9.93
N ASP A 24 -8.71 11.04 9.20
CA ASP A 24 -9.58 10.78 8.06
C ASP A 24 -8.84 10.09 6.90
N LEU A 25 -7.62 10.55 6.61
CA LEU A 25 -6.70 9.94 5.65
C LEU A 25 -6.25 8.56 6.13
N ALA A 26 -5.83 8.47 7.40
CA ALA A 26 -5.27 7.26 7.97
C ALA A 26 -6.29 6.09 7.98
N ARG A 27 -7.56 6.41 8.27
CA ARG A 27 -8.68 5.46 8.29
C ARG A 27 -9.27 5.19 6.90
N GLY A 28 -8.93 6.00 5.89
CA GLY A 28 -9.47 5.86 4.53
C GLY A 28 -10.95 6.27 4.43
N LEU A 29 -11.38 7.23 5.25
CA LEU A 29 -12.78 7.68 5.34
C LEU A 29 -13.12 8.81 4.35
N THR A 30 -12.21 9.14 3.45
CA THR A 30 -12.39 10.20 2.46
C THR A 30 -13.33 9.75 1.34
N ARG A 31 -14.59 10.20 1.41
CA ARG A 31 -15.65 9.85 0.44
C ARG A 31 -15.89 10.97 -0.57
N GLY A 32 -16.36 10.59 -1.76
CA GLY A 32 -16.76 11.52 -2.83
C GLY A 32 -15.61 12.23 -3.54
N ARG A 33 -15.95 13.06 -4.54
CA ARG A 33 -14.97 13.74 -5.42
C ARG A 33 -14.03 14.67 -4.65
N ARG A 34 -14.55 15.44 -3.69
CA ARG A 34 -13.78 16.35 -2.83
C ARG A 34 -12.85 15.58 -1.88
N GLY A 35 -13.31 14.46 -1.32
CA GLY A 35 -12.50 13.58 -0.49
C GLY A 35 -11.35 12.94 -1.26
N LYS A 36 -11.58 12.48 -2.49
CA LYS A 36 -10.50 11.94 -3.35
C LYS A 36 -9.41 12.98 -3.62
N LEU A 37 -9.80 14.22 -3.96
CA LEU A 37 -8.85 15.30 -4.19
C LEU A 37 -8.07 15.65 -2.91
N HIS A 38 -8.75 15.69 -1.76
CA HIS A 38 -8.11 15.91 -0.47
C HIS A 38 -7.06 14.82 -0.17
N SER A 39 -7.43 13.54 -0.31
CA SER A 39 -6.49 12.43 -0.10
C SER A 39 -5.28 12.48 -1.00
N VAL A 40 -5.46 12.79 -2.29
CA VAL A 40 -4.33 12.93 -3.22
C VAL A 40 -3.40 14.05 -2.74
N LYS A 41 -3.94 15.20 -2.31
CA LYS A 41 -3.13 16.31 -1.78
C LYS A 41 -2.38 15.91 -0.50
N SER A 42 -3.05 15.27 0.45
CA SER A 42 -2.44 14.85 1.72
C SER A 42 -1.34 13.81 1.49
N TRP A 43 -1.56 12.82 0.63
CA TRP A 43 -0.52 11.84 0.28
C TRP A 43 0.67 12.46 -0.46
N ASN A 44 0.45 13.46 -1.32
CA ASN A 44 1.54 14.20 -1.94
C ASN A 44 2.36 14.99 -0.92
N SER A 45 1.70 15.61 0.06
CA SER A 45 2.39 16.31 1.16
C SER A 45 3.17 15.35 2.04
N CYS A 46 2.58 14.20 2.39
CA CYS A 46 3.23 13.12 3.12
C CYS A 46 4.49 12.63 2.38
N ALA A 47 4.37 12.32 1.08
CA ALA A 47 5.50 11.86 0.27
C ALA A 47 6.65 12.86 0.25
N LYS A 48 6.35 14.16 0.08
CA LYS A 48 7.37 15.22 0.15
C LYS A 48 8.09 15.25 1.50
N LYS A 49 7.34 15.12 2.60
CA LYS A 49 7.91 15.13 3.97
C LYS A 49 8.82 13.92 4.20
N LEU A 50 8.37 12.73 3.82
CA LEU A 50 9.12 11.48 4.01
C LEU A 50 10.35 11.37 3.11
N ASN A 51 10.25 11.84 1.86
CA ASN A 51 11.36 11.82 0.91
C ASN A 51 12.40 12.91 1.20
N ALA A 52 12.08 13.90 2.04
CA ALA A 52 13.04 14.90 2.50
C ALA A 52 13.97 14.37 3.61
N LEU A 53 13.65 13.23 4.21
CA LEU A 53 14.55 12.53 5.11
C LEU A 53 15.67 11.87 4.30
N GLU A 54 16.93 12.11 4.68
CA GLU A 54 18.10 11.61 3.95
C GLU A 54 18.26 10.09 4.04
N ASP A 55 17.65 9.47 5.07
CA ASP A 55 17.68 8.05 5.31
C ASP A 55 16.44 7.32 4.76
N GLY A 56 16.67 6.18 4.09
CA GLY A 56 15.61 5.28 3.65
C GLY A 56 15.28 5.34 2.16
N THR A 57 13.99 5.23 1.83
CA THR A 57 13.49 4.98 0.48
C THR A 57 12.68 6.15 -0.05
N THR A 58 12.70 6.36 -1.36
CA THR A 58 11.90 7.39 -2.01
C THR A 58 10.68 6.73 -2.66
N LYS A 59 9.48 7.19 -2.29
CA LYS A 59 8.22 6.73 -2.91
C LYS A 59 7.34 7.92 -3.28
N ASP A 60 6.51 7.73 -4.28
CA ASP A 60 5.47 8.69 -4.63
C ASP A 60 4.27 8.57 -3.66
N ALA A 61 3.29 9.46 -3.83
CA ALA A 61 2.07 9.47 -3.02
C ALA A 61 1.34 8.11 -3.03
N LYS A 62 1.29 7.43 -4.18
CA LYS A 62 0.66 6.11 -4.31
C LYS A 62 1.45 5.04 -3.54
N GLY A 63 2.78 5.06 -3.65
CA GLY A 63 3.67 4.12 -2.94
C GLY A 63 3.56 4.26 -1.43
N TRP A 64 3.52 5.48 -0.89
CA TRP A 64 3.32 5.70 0.55
C TRP A 64 1.91 5.32 1.02
N SER A 65 0.88 5.59 0.23
CA SER A 65 -0.48 5.15 0.50
C SER A 65 -0.60 3.63 0.58
N LYS A 66 -0.01 2.92 -0.40
CA LYS A 66 0.06 1.45 -0.37
C LYS A 66 0.83 0.96 0.85
N TYR A 67 2.00 1.53 1.13
CA TYR A 67 2.82 1.13 2.28
C TYR A 67 2.04 1.26 3.60
N TRP A 68 1.32 2.36 3.79
CA TRP A 68 0.46 2.53 4.96
C TRP A 68 -0.62 1.45 5.04
N CYS A 69 -1.32 1.16 3.94
CA CYS A 69 -2.31 0.07 3.90
C CYS A 69 -1.72 -1.29 4.30
N ASP A 70 -0.58 -1.65 3.71
CA ASP A 70 0.12 -2.91 4.00
C ASP A 70 0.59 -2.93 5.47
N TRP A 71 1.09 -1.81 5.99
CA TRP A 71 1.53 -1.70 7.38
C TRP A 71 0.37 -1.86 8.37
N LYS A 72 -0.77 -1.21 8.13
CA LYS A 72 -1.99 -1.40 8.92
C LYS A 72 -2.42 -2.87 8.96
N TYR A 73 -2.38 -3.55 7.82
CA TYR A 73 -2.76 -4.96 7.73
C TYR A 73 -1.85 -5.84 8.59
N ARG A 74 -0.52 -5.68 8.48
CA ARG A 74 0.45 -6.43 9.30
C ARG A 74 0.24 -6.19 10.80
N VAL A 75 0.04 -4.93 11.20
CA VAL A 75 -0.21 -4.55 12.60
C VAL A 75 -1.48 -5.20 13.13
N ARG A 76 -2.58 -5.15 12.38
CA ARG A 76 -3.85 -5.78 12.77
C ARG A 76 -3.72 -7.28 12.91
N ARG A 77 -3.07 -7.93 11.95
CA ARG A 77 -2.83 -9.37 11.98
C ARG A 77 -2.06 -9.76 13.24
N ARG A 78 -0.96 -9.07 13.53
CA ARG A 78 -0.16 -9.30 14.72
C ARG A 78 -0.97 -9.04 16.01
N ALA A 79 -1.76 -7.97 16.06
CA ALA A 79 -2.63 -7.69 17.20
C ALA A 79 -3.68 -8.78 17.44
N LEU A 80 -4.28 -9.31 16.37
CA LEU A 80 -5.24 -10.41 16.45
C LEU A 80 -4.58 -11.71 16.92
N GLU A 81 -3.43 -12.06 16.35
CA GLU A 81 -2.63 -13.23 16.78
C GLU A 81 -2.30 -13.15 18.28
N LEU A 82 -1.95 -11.95 18.77
CA LEU A 82 -1.69 -11.72 20.19
C LEU A 82 -2.97 -11.83 21.04
N SER A 83 -4.10 -11.31 20.56
CA SER A 83 -5.39 -11.41 21.27
C SER A 83 -5.82 -12.86 21.46
N VAL A 84 -5.78 -13.65 20.39
CA VAL A 84 -6.18 -15.07 20.40
C VAL A 84 -5.29 -15.91 21.31
N ALA A 85 -3.99 -15.62 21.34
CA ALA A 85 -3.06 -16.29 22.25
C ALA A 85 -3.36 -15.99 23.73
N ASN A 86 -3.83 -14.77 24.04
CA ASN A 86 -4.14 -14.32 25.41
C ASN A 86 -5.53 -14.77 25.90
N GLU A 87 -6.52 -14.92 25.02
CA GLU A 87 -7.92 -15.24 25.38
C GLU A 87 -8.11 -16.58 26.12
N ASN A 88 -7.11 -17.44 26.16
CA ASN A 88 -7.23 -18.77 26.77
C ASN A 88 -6.86 -18.85 28.26
N ASN A 89 -6.62 -17.73 28.98
CA ASN A 89 -6.09 -17.72 30.36
C ASN A 89 -4.86 -18.63 30.57
N ARG A 90 -4.20 -19.02 29.48
CA ARG A 90 -2.94 -19.75 29.50
C ARG A 90 -1.86 -18.71 29.68
N LYS A 91 -0.86 -19.04 30.50
CA LYS A 91 0.40 -18.30 30.54
C LYS A 91 0.81 -18.02 29.10
N PRO A 92 1.10 -16.75 28.73
CA PRO A 92 1.51 -16.42 27.36
C PRO A 92 2.56 -17.42 26.90
N PRO A 93 2.45 -17.97 25.67
CA PRO A 93 3.46 -18.87 25.15
C PRO A 93 4.84 -18.23 25.30
N ASP A 94 5.81 -19.00 25.80
CA ASP A 94 7.16 -18.50 26.01
C ASP A 94 7.71 -17.98 24.67
N GLY A 95 8.20 -16.73 24.65
CA GLY A 95 8.65 -16.07 23.41
C GLY A 95 7.64 -15.20 22.66
N MET A 96 6.45 -14.95 23.20
CA MET A 96 5.50 -13.99 22.61
C MET A 96 6.02 -12.54 22.73
N ILE A 97 6.37 -11.94 21.59
CA ILE A 97 6.86 -10.56 21.53
C ILE A 97 5.66 -9.59 21.50
N PRO A 98 5.58 -8.59 22.40
CA PRO A 98 4.51 -7.61 22.38
C PRO A 98 4.53 -6.76 21.09
N LEU A 99 3.48 -5.98 20.88
CA LEU A 99 3.49 -4.93 19.85
C LEU A 99 4.56 -3.90 20.19
N SER A 100 5.30 -3.46 19.18
CA SER A 100 6.20 -2.32 19.32
C SER A 100 5.43 -1.01 19.45
N ARG A 101 6.07 0.03 20.00
CA ARG A 101 5.51 1.39 20.13
C ARG A 101 4.90 1.93 18.84
N LEU A 102 5.53 1.62 17.71
CA LEU A 102 5.06 2.04 16.39
C LEU A 102 3.77 1.31 16.00
N GLU A 103 3.68 0.01 16.26
CA GLU A 103 2.50 -0.80 15.97
C GLU A 103 1.32 -0.42 16.87
N GLU A 104 1.57 -0.19 18.17
CA GLU A 104 0.59 0.38 19.10
C GLU A 104 0.05 1.73 18.61
N GLY A 105 0.95 2.61 18.13
CA GLY A 105 0.56 3.89 17.55
C GLY A 105 -0.30 3.76 16.31
N VAL A 106 -0.02 2.78 15.45
CA VAL A 106 -0.87 2.49 14.27
C VAL A 106 -2.27 2.06 14.70
N LEU A 107 -2.40 1.17 15.69
CA LEU A 107 -3.71 0.75 16.22
C LEU A 107 -4.49 1.95 16.79
N SER A 108 -3.84 2.81 17.57
CA SER A 108 -4.45 4.02 18.15
C SER A 108 -5.02 4.95 17.08
N VAL A 109 -4.30 5.16 15.97
CA VAL A 109 -4.75 6.02 14.87
C VAL A 109 -5.99 5.47 14.18
N ILE A 110 -6.04 4.15 13.95
CA ILE A 110 -7.13 3.50 13.23
C ILE A 110 -8.39 3.35 14.11
N GLY A 111 -8.21 3.16 15.42
CA GLY A 111 -9.27 2.95 16.41
C GLY A 111 -9.77 1.50 16.51
N ASP A 112 -10.61 1.23 17.51
CA ASP A 112 -10.98 -0.13 17.97
C ASP A 112 -11.64 -1.02 16.91
N ASN A 113 -12.31 -0.44 15.91
CA ASN A 113 -12.83 -1.17 14.74
C ASN A 113 -11.71 -1.76 13.84
N ALA A 114 -10.44 -1.67 14.24
CA ALA A 114 -9.30 -2.19 13.50
C ALA A 114 -9.19 -3.73 13.52
N ILE A 115 -9.73 -4.37 14.54
CA ILE A 115 -9.53 -5.81 14.82
C ILE A 115 -10.74 -6.67 14.42
N ASP A 116 -11.94 -6.07 14.32
CA ASP A 116 -13.15 -6.79 13.93
C ASP A 116 -13.16 -7.10 12.43
N GLY A 117 -13.11 -8.40 12.08
CA GLY A 117 -13.36 -8.91 10.73
C GLY A 117 -12.14 -9.32 9.90
N VAL A 118 -10.94 -9.40 10.47
CA VAL A 118 -9.75 -9.91 9.75
C VAL A 118 -9.78 -11.45 9.72
N VAL A 119 -10.24 -12.03 8.60
CA VAL A 119 -10.11 -13.48 8.35
C VAL A 119 -8.67 -13.78 7.96
N ILE A 120 -7.96 -14.56 8.78
CA ILE A 120 -6.60 -15.03 8.49
C ILE A 120 -6.67 -16.09 7.38
N LYS A 121 -6.69 -15.64 6.12
CA LYS A 121 -6.24 -16.44 4.99
C LYS A 121 -4.76 -16.08 4.78
N THR A 122 -3.95 -17.04 4.36
CA THR A 122 -2.53 -16.89 4.02
C THR A 122 -2.23 -15.50 3.43
N ASP A 123 -1.20 -14.83 3.96
CA ASP A 123 -0.88 -13.43 3.64
C ASP A 123 -0.68 -13.24 2.12
N PRO A 124 -1.58 -12.54 1.41
CA PRO A 124 -1.45 -12.32 -0.03
C PRO A 124 -0.21 -11.49 -0.41
N LEU A 125 0.44 -10.86 0.58
CA LEU A 125 1.66 -10.09 0.38
C LEU A 125 2.94 -10.88 0.69
N ALA A 126 2.82 -12.12 1.18
CA ALA A 126 3.97 -12.97 1.45
C ALA A 126 4.57 -13.64 0.20
N ASN A 127 3.91 -13.55 -0.96
CA ASN A 127 4.34 -14.20 -2.19
C ASN A 127 4.76 -13.19 -3.28
N ASP A 128 6.05 -13.26 -3.62
CA ASP A 128 6.77 -12.87 -4.85
C ASP A 128 6.64 -11.43 -5.39
N GLN A 129 7.67 -10.61 -5.11
CA GLN A 129 8.05 -9.49 -5.98
C GLN A 129 8.86 -10.01 -7.18
N GLU A 130 8.17 -10.60 -8.16
CA GLU A 130 8.66 -10.70 -9.54
C GLU A 130 7.53 -10.20 -10.47
N GLU A 131 7.47 -8.89 -10.66
CA GLU A 131 6.87 -8.32 -11.87
C GLU A 131 8.01 -7.66 -12.65
N GLU A 132 8.47 -8.37 -13.68
CA GLU A 132 9.33 -7.86 -14.73
C GLU A 132 8.57 -6.81 -15.54
N ASP A 133 9.02 -5.55 -15.48
CA ASP A 133 8.58 -4.51 -16.40
C ASP A 133 9.13 -4.85 -17.80
N THR A 134 8.30 -5.42 -18.66
CA THR A 134 8.60 -5.52 -20.09
C THR A 134 8.24 -4.19 -20.76
N ASP A 135 9.27 -3.42 -21.09
CA ASP A 135 9.22 -2.19 -21.89
C ASP A 135 8.54 -2.45 -23.25
N PHE A 136 7.35 -1.88 -23.48
CA PHE A 136 6.79 -1.77 -24.82
C PHE A 136 7.23 -0.45 -25.47
N ASN A 137 8.28 -0.61 -26.27
CA ASN A 137 8.91 0.40 -27.12
C ASN A 137 7.91 1.04 -28.10
N MET A 138 7.92 2.37 -28.13
CA MET A 138 7.14 3.18 -29.06
C MET A 138 8.01 3.42 -30.31
N SER A 139 7.69 2.74 -31.42
CA SER A 139 8.31 2.97 -32.73
C SER A 139 7.27 3.53 -33.71
N ASN A 140 7.51 4.77 -34.14
CA ASN A 140 6.85 5.41 -35.27
C ASN A 140 7.22 4.74 -36.60
N GLY A 141 6.26 4.62 -37.50
CA GLY A 141 6.51 4.28 -38.90
C GLY A 141 5.26 4.43 -39.75
N ASN A 142 5.08 5.60 -40.36
CA ASN A 142 4.11 5.88 -41.41
C ASN A 142 4.22 4.87 -42.57
N THR A 143 3.10 4.56 -43.25
CA THR A 143 2.94 4.76 -44.72
C THR A 143 1.55 4.34 -45.22
N ALA A 144 0.90 5.31 -45.86
CA ALA A 144 -0.04 5.27 -46.99
C ALA A 144 -0.95 4.04 -47.22
N THR A 145 -2.26 4.27 -47.06
CA THR A 145 -3.33 3.59 -47.79
C THR A 145 -3.39 4.06 -49.25
N PHE A 146 -3.32 3.14 -50.23
CA PHE A 146 -3.73 3.42 -51.62
C PHE A 146 -4.12 2.14 -52.41
N THR A 147 -5.42 2.11 -52.77
CA THR A 147 -6.17 1.49 -53.90
C THR A 147 -6.27 -0.02 -54.18
N ASP A 148 -7.54 -0.41 -54.34
CA ASP A 148 -8.13 -1.48 -55.16
C ASP A 148 -7.57 -1.59 -56.59
N ASP A 149 -7.48 -2.82 -57.12
CA ASP A 149 -8.33 -3.31 -58.22
C ASP A 149 -8.16 -4.85 -58.36
N ILE A 150 -9.20 -5.52 -58.84
CA ILE A 150 -9.33 -6.97 -59.10
C ILE A 150 -9.78 -7.87 -57.91
N GLY A 151 -11.10 -7.91 -57.70
CA GLY A 151 -11.79 -9.20 -57.90
C GLY A 151 -12.48 -9.91 -56.72
N LYS A 152 -13.67 -9.41 -56.35
CA LYS A 152 -14.84 -10.15 -55.81
C LYS A 152 -14.93 -10.51 -54.31
N ASN A 153 -15.94 -9.87 -53.70
CA ASN A 153 -16.83 -10.23 -52.59
C ASN A 153 -17.04 -11.72 -52.27
N ILE A 154 -17.13 -12.06 -50.97
CA ILE A 154 -18.09 -13.04 -50.42
C ILE A 154 -18.62 -12.55 -49.06
N PHE A 155 -19.95 -12.57 -48.91
CA PHE A 155 -20.75 -12.23 -47.72
C PHE A 155 -21.03 -13.46 -46.80
N GLN A 156 -21.28 -13.15 -45.51
CA GLN A 156 -22.15 -13.78 -44.49
C GLN A 156 -22.00 -15.27 -44.08
N PHE A 157 -21.85 -15.51 -42.77
CA PHE A 157 -22.97 -15.66 -41.81
C PHE A 157 -22.66 -14.89 -40.52
#